data_AF-A0A8H4CVY6-F1
#
_entry.id   AF-A0A8H4CVY6-F1
#
_cell.length_a   1.000
_cell.length_b   1.000
_cell.length_c   1.000
_cell.angle_alpha   90.00
_cell.angle_beta   90.00
_cell.angle_gamma   90.00
#
_symmetry.space_group_name_H-M   'P 1'
#
loop_
_entity.id
_entity.type
_entity.pdbx_description
1 polymer ?
#
loop_
_entity_poly.entity_id
_entity_poly.type
_entity_poly.pdbx_seq_one_letter_code
_entity_poly.pdbx_strand_id
1 'polypeptide(L)'
;MSSDTVHSTSQSYERLRSGEIRLLRIFPSEFNGASIDGSLEVFTLVAAPDYTAISYAWGDRRSISSISINGEATPITTSLLHALVTLRKRDEPIWIWVDALSINQCDVDELNSQVHIMDTIYSQAHTVAMCLGPECRNSEQAFKVMKAVRERWNPENIFHSMVSRERSQILSVVRLFERSYWKRLWVMQEIFHAKRVTVYCGSDYMALDDISIVCDYFKYYSGTIENWARTLCFTPQQAYHTILWKYYASAGAS
;
A
#
# COMPACT_ATOMS: atom_id res chain seq x y z
N MET A 1 5.81 26.74 6.43
CA MET A 1 6.89 27.47 5.74
C MET A 1 7.17 26.70 4.45
N SER A 2 6.84 27.37 3.34
CA SER A 2 7.12 27.14 1.92
C SER A 2 7.32 25.71 1.41
N SER A 3 6.32 25.26 0.65
CA SER A 3 6.39 24.16 -0.31
C SER A 3 7.18 24.63 -1.53
N ASP A 4 8.44 24.24 -1.65
CA ASP A 4 9.21 24.47 -2.87
C ASP A 4 9.39 23.17 -3.66
N THR A 5 9.02 23.32 -4.92
CA THR A 5 8.74 22.36 -5.99
C THR A 5 10.02 21.72 -6.53
N VAL A 6 10.02 20.39 -6.67
CA VAL A 6 10.91 19.70 -7.62
C VAL A 6 10.03 18.77 -8.45
N HIS A 7 9.35 19.37 -9.42
CA HIS A 7 8.68 18.64 -10.50
C HIS A 7 9.31 19.09 -11.81
N SER A 8 10.39 18.41 -12.20
CA SER A 8 10.86 18.43 -13.58
C SER A 8 11.18 17.00 -13.97
N THR A 9 10.14 16.19 -14.05
CA THR A 9 10.12 15.02 -14.94
C THR A 9 9.89 15.58 -16.33
N SER A 10 10.87 15.44 -17.24
CA SER A 10 10.70 15.75 -18.68
C SER A 10 9.77 14.76 -19.39
N GLN A 11 8.86 14.13 -18.64
CA GLN A 11 7.91 13.17 -19.17
C GLN A 11 6.81 13.93 -19.89
N SER A 12 6.64 13.63 -21.18
CA SER A 12 5.53 14.17 -21.95
C SER A 12 4.22 13.55 -21.48
N TYR A 13 3.35 14.36 -20.86
CA TYR A 13 2.02 13.96 -20.42
C TYR A 13 0.97 14.36 -21.45
N GLU A 14 0.17 13.40 -21.91
CA GLU A 14 -1.07 13.71 -22.63
C GLU A 14 -2.09 14.35 -21.68
N ARG A 15 -2.72 15.47 -22.07
CA ARG A 15 -3.69 16.18 -21.24
C ARG A 15 -4.94 15.32 -21.00
N LEU A 16 -5.31 15.13 -19.75
CA LEU A 16 -6.55 14.43 -19.38
C LEU A 16 -7.78 15.31 -19.57
N ARG A 17 -8.86 14.72 -20.09
CA ARG A 17 -10.21 15.30 -20.07
C ARG A 17 -10.92 14.93 -18.76
N SER A 18 -12.08 15.55 -18.53
CA SER A 18 -12.89 15.23 -17.36
C SER A 18 -13.33 13.76 -17.38
N GLY A 19 -13.11 13.05 -16.27
CA GLY A 19 -13.42 11.62 -16.14
C GLY A 19 -12.40 10.66 -16.77
N GLU A 20 -11.29 11.17 -17.29
CA GLU A 20 -10.15 10.36 -17.75
C GLU A 20 -9.11 10.17 -16.64
N ILE A 21 -8.42 9.04 -16.72
CA ILE A 21 -7.33 8.65 -15.86
C ILE A 21 -6.18 8.14 -16.71
N ARG A 22 -4.97 8.21 -16.17
CA ARG A 22 -3.77 7.63 -16.78
C ARG A 22 -3.36 6.38 -16.04
N LEU A 23 -3.12 5.30 -16.76
CA LEU A 23 -2.62 4.05 -16.20
C LEU A 23 -1.22 3.78 -16.72
N LEU A 24 -0.35 3.36 -15.80
CA LEU A 24 0.96 2.82 -16.09
C LEU A 24 0.82 1.34 -16.43
N ARG A 25 1.20 0.96 -17.65
CA ARG A 25 1.44 -0.43 -18.02
C ARG A 25 2.87 -0.79 -17.67
N ILE A 26 3.06 -1.76 -16.78
CA ILE A 26 4.40 -2.33 -16.53
C ILE A 26 4.56 -3.61 -17.34
N PHE A 27 5.67 -3.74 -18.07
CA PHE A 27 5.97 -4.94 -18.83
C PHE A 27 6.61 -6.05 -17.96
N PRO A 28 6.38 -7.33 -18.30
CA PRO A 28 6.92 -8.45 -17.53
C PRO A 28 8.46 -8.53 -17.55
N SER A 29 9.05 -9.26 -16.60
CA SER A 29 10.45 -9.75 -16.68
C SER A 29 10.61 -11.06 -15.96
N GLU A 30 11.46 -11.90 -16.54
CA GLU A 30 11.96 -13.11 -15.87
C GLU A 30 13.15 -12.80 -14.93
N PHE A 31 13.88 -11.71 -15.18
CA PHE A 31 15.10 -11.39 -14.43
C PHE A 31 14.80 -10.55 -13.18
N ASN A 32 15.11 -11.11 -12.01
CA ASN A 32 15.11 -10.37 -10.76
C ASN A 32 16.12 -9.21 -10.85
N GLY A 33 15.65 -7.98 -10.61
CA GLY A 33 16.48 -6.77 -10.69
C GLY A 33 16.57 -6.12 -12.07
N ALA A 34 15.85 -6.63 -13.08
CA ALA A 34 15.67 -5.90 -14.34
C ALA A 34 15.01 -4.54 -14.08
N SER A 35 15.44 -3.52 -14.85
CA SER A 35 14.79 -2.21 -14.82
C SER A 35 13.30 -2.35 -15.13
N ILE A 36 12.49 -1.52 -14.49
CA ILE A 36 11.08 -1.38 -14.85
C ILE A 36 11.02 -0.65 -16.20
N ASP A 37 10.26 -1.23 -17.12
CA ASP A 37 9.92 -0.66 -18.41
C ASP A 37 8.40 -0.72 -18.60
N GLY A 38 7.84 0.27 -19.27
CA GLY A 38 6.40 0.43 -19.35
C GLY A 38 5.93 1.54 -20.27
N SER A 39 4.62 1.71 -20.33
CA SER A 39 3.93 2.79 -21.05
C SER A 39 2.91 3.49 -20.17
N LEU A 40 2.66 4.77 -20.43
CA LEU A 40 1.53 5.49 -19.84
C LEU A 40 0.44 5.65 -20.90
N GLU A 41 -0.78 5.24 -20.57
CA GLU A 41 -1.93 5.28 -21.48
C GLU A 41 -3.16 5.88 -20.80
N VAL A 42 -3.95 6.64 -21.55
CA VAL A 42 -5.14 7.35 -21.06
C VAL A 42 -6.39 6.51 -21.29
N PHE A 43 -7.25 6.44 -20.27
CA PHE A 43 -8.52 5.75 -20.30
C PHE A 43 -9.60 6.62 -19.69
N THR A 44 -10.85 6.46 -20.12
CA THR A 44 -11.99 6.91 -19.29
C THR A 44 -12.16 5.94 -18.12
N LEU A 45 -12.69 6.40 -16.99
CA LEU A 45 -13.00 5.52 -15.85
C LEU A 45 -13.86 4.31 -16.26
N VAL A 46 -14.81 4.50 -17.17
CA VAL A 46 -15.73 3.45 -17.63
C VAL A 46 -15.05 2.43 -18.55
N ALA A 47 -14.08 2.86 -19.35
CA ALA A 47 -13.39 2.00 -20.33
C ALA A 47 -12.01 1.52 -19.84
N ALA A 48 -11.64 1.82 -18.59
CA ALA A 48 -10.37 1.40 -18.02
C ALA A 48 -10.31 -0.14 -17.92
N PRO A 49 -9.18 -0.78 -18.30
CA PRO A 49 -8.97 -2.20 -18.05
C PRO A 49 -8.87 -2.46 -16.54
N ASP A 50 -8.93 -3.73 -16.12
CA ASP A 50 -8.64 -4.08 -14.73
C ASP A 50 -7.24 -3.59 -14.33
N TYR A 51 -7.17 -2.76 -13.28
CA TYR A 51 -5.94 -2.15 -12.80
C TYR A 51 -5.77 -2.28 -11.28
N THR A 52 -4.52 -2.19 -10.85
CA THR A 52 -4.12 -2.11 -9.44
C THR A 52 -3.82 -0.66 -9.07
N ALA A 53 -4.53 -0.10 -8.09
CA ALA A 53 -4.14 1.20 -7.54
C ALA A 53 -3.09 1.00 -6.42
N ILE A 54 -2.00 1.77 -6.44
CA ILE A 54 -0.95 1.67 -5.41
C ILE A 54 -1.19 2.72 -4.33
N SER A 55 -1.26 2.23 -3.09
CA SER A 55 -1.19 3.03 -1.88
C SER A 55 0.16 2.79 -1.21
N TYR A 56 1.05 3.80 -1.19
CA TYR A 56 2.42 3.64 -0.65
C TYR A 56 2.89 4.90 0.10
N ALA A 57 3.83 4.72 1.03
CA ALA A 57 4.45 5.86 1.70
C ALA A 57 5.44 6.56 0.78
N TRP A 58 5.24 7.86 0.59
CA TRP A 58 6.23 8.70 -0.07
C TRP A 58 7.54 8.64 0.73
N GLY A 59 8.61 8.20 0.06
CA GLY A 59 9.93 8.07 0.64
C GLY A 59 10.69 9.39 0.68
N ASP A 60 11.97 9.30 1.05
CA ASP A 60 12.88 10.44 0.95
C ASP A 60 12.99 10.91 -0.50
N ARG A 61 12.64 12.17 -0.76
CA ARG A 61 12.69 12.81 -2.08
C ARG A 61 14.11 12.89 -2.64
N ARG A 62 15.14 12.71 -1.81
CA ARG A 62 16.55 12.67 -2.24
C ARG A 62 16.99 11.29 -2.73
N SER A 63 16.23 10.25 -2.40
CA SER A 63 16.50 8.88 -2.85
C SER A 63 15.78 8.62 -4.17
N ILE A 64 16.44 8.96 -5.27
CA ILE A 64 15.90 8.89 -6.63
C ILE A 64 16.49 7.67 -7.35
N SER A 65 15.62 6.96 -8.06
CA SER A 65 15.93 5.90 -9.02
C SER A 65 15.28 6.25 -10.36
N SER A 66 15.49 5.46 -11.41
CA SER A 66 14.90 5.72 -12.72
C SER A 66 14.26 4.47 -13.29
N ILE A 67 13.17 4.65 -14.02
CA ILE A 67 12.47 3.61 -14.80
C ILE A 67 12.31 4.10 -16.24
N SER A 68 12.06 3.19 -17.17
CA SER A 68 11.72 3.55 -18.55
C SER A 68 10.21 3.63 -18.68
N ILE A 69 9.70 4.75 -19.21
CA ILE A 69 8.29 4.89 -19.56
C ILE A 69 8.22 5.50 -20.96
N ASN A 70 7.52 4.84 -21.89
CA ASN A 70 7.46 5.24 -23.29
C ASN A 70 8.87 5.40 -23.94
N GLY A 71 9.86 4.64 -23.45
CA GLY A 71 11.25 4.73 -23.90
C GLY A 71 12.07 5.86 -23.28
N GLU A 72 11.50 6.65 -22.37
CA GLU A 72 12.16 7.77 -21.70
C GLU A 72 12.52 7.45 -20.24
N ALA A 73 13.70 7.86 -19.81
CA ALA A 73 14.15 7.72 -18.43
C ALA A 73 13.36 8.65 -17.50
N THR A 74 12.57 8.06 -16.61
CA THR A 74 11.67 8.76 -15.68
C THR A 74 12.16 8.60 -14.25
N PRO A 75 12.55 9.69 -13.56
CA PRO A 75 12.98 9.64 -12.17
C PRO A 75 11.80 9.33 -11.24
N ILE A 76 12.00 8.40 -10.31
CA ILE A 76 11.03 8.02 -9.28
C ILE A 76 11.71 7.86 -7.93
N THR A 77 10.94 7.97 -6.84
CA THR A 77 11.46 7.66 -5.50
C THR A 77 11.78 6.17 -5.37
N THR A 78 12.78 5.83 -4.56
CA THR A 78 13.10 4.43 -4.24
C THR A 78 11.91 3.68 -3.62
N SER A 79 11.08 4.36 -2.82
CA SER A 79 9.84 3.77 -2.28
C SER A 79 8.86 3.36 -3.38
N LEU A 80 8.72 4.17 -4.42
CA LEU A 80 7.87 3.85 -5.55
C LEU A 80 8.47 2.71 -6.37
N LEU A 81 9.79 2.74 -6.63
CA LEU A 81 10.46 1.65 -7.34
C LEU A 81 10.21 0.30 -6.65
N HIS A 82 10.34 0.24 -5.33
CA HIS A 82 10.05 -0.98 -4.57
C HIS A 82 8.60 -1.45 -4.75
N ALA A 83 7.62 -0.54 -4.68
CA ALA A 83 6.22 -0.89 -4.90
C ALA A 83 5.99 -1.46 -6.31
N LEU A 84 6.56 -0.84 -7.35
CA LEU A 84 6.45 -1.30 -8.73
C LEU A 84 7.12 -2.66 -8.94
N VAL A 85 8.32 -2.86 -8.37
CA VAL A 85 9.04 -4.15 -8.44
C VAL A 85 8.27 -5.25 -7.73
N THR A 86 7.69 -4.98 -6.55
CA THR A 86 6.86 -5.94 -5.81
C THR A 86 5.65 -6.40 -6.63
N LEU A 87 5.05 -5.51 -7.42
CA LEU A 87 3.83 -5.81 -8.16
C LEU A 87 4.08 -6.41 -9.54
N ARG A 88 5.22 -6.11 -10.17
CA ARG A 88 5.58 -6.59 -11.51
C ARG A 88 5.46 -8.11 -11.60
N LYS A 89 4.69 -8.59 -12.60
CA LYS A 89 4.57 -10.01 -12.92
C LYS A 89 5.69 -10.46 -13.85
N ARG A 90 5.92 -11.78 -13.91
CA ARG A 90 7.01 -12.37 -14.71
C ARG A 90 6.63 -12.60 -16.16
N ASP A 91 5.35 -12.82 -16.41
CA ASP A 91 4.82 -13.43 -17.62
C ASP A 91 3.77 -12.56 -18.33
N GLU A 92 3.13 -11.63 -17.62
CA GLU A 92 2.14 -10.73 -18.21
C GLU A 92 2.32 -9.27 -17.76
N PRO A 93 1.94 -8.29 -18.60
CA PRO A 93 1.92 -6.91 -18.20
C PRO A 93 0.79 -6.63 -17.21
N ILE A 94 0.97 -5.61 -16.38
CA ILE A 94 -0.06 -5.17 -15.43
C ILE A 94 -0.35 -3.69 -15.59
N TRP A 95 -1.61 -3.33 -15.35
CA TRP A 95 -2.07 -1.95 -15.29
C TRP A 95 -2.04 -1.44 -13.86
N ILE A 96 -1.43 -0.28 -13.68
CA ILE A 96 -1.23 0.35 -12.39
C ILE A 96 -1.72 1.79 -12.44
N TRP A 97 -2.46 2.20 -11.42
CA TRP A 97 -2.64 3.60 -11.11
C TRP A 97 -1.78 3.98 -9.90
N VAL A 98 -0.97 5.02 -10.03
CA VAL A 98 -0.20 5.57 -8.91
C VAL A 98 -0.06 7.07 -9.08
N ASP A 99 -0.50 7.83 -8.07
CA ASP A 99 -0.55 9.30 -8.07
C ASP A 99 0.71 9.98 -8.67
N ALA A 100 1.90 9.51 -8.30
CA ALA A 100 3.17 10.07 -8.72
C ALA A 100 3.47 9.98 -10.23
N LEU A 101 2.84 9.07 -10.97
CA LEU A 101 3.05 8.85 -12.41
C LEU A 101 1.76 8.95 -13.24
N SER A 102 0.62 8.67 -12.61
CA SER A 102 -0.70 8.75 -13.25
C SER A 102 -1.23 10.17 -13.31
N ILE A 103 -0.68 11.10 -12.53
CA ILE A 103 -1.08 12.51 -12.48
C ILE A 103 0.12 13.37 -12.88
N ASN A 104 -0.10 14.31 -13.78
CA ASN A 104 0.87 15.35 -14.08
C ASN A 104 0.97 16.31 -12.89
N GLN A 105 1.97 16.09 -12.03
CA GLN A 105 2.18 16.87 -10.81
C GLN A 105 2.55 18.34 -11.07
N CYS A 106 2.92 18.70 -12.32
CA CYS A 106 3.19 20.08 -12.73
C CYS A 106 1.94 20.85 -13.16
N ASP A 107 0.85 20.16 -13.50
CA ASP A 107 -0.42 20.77 -13.90
C ASP A 107 -1.37 20.78 -12.70
N VAL A 108 -1.53 21.95 -12.09
CA VAL A 108 -2.37 22.15 -10.90
C VAL A 108 -3.84 21.84 -11.19
N ASP A 109 -4.31 22.09 -12.41
CA ASP A 109 -5.70 21.80 -12.80
C ASP A 109 -5.91 20.29 -12.92
N GLU A 110 -4.96 19.57 -13.53
CA GLU A 110 -4.98 18.10 -13.58
C GLU A 110 -4.91 17.51 -12.17
N LEU A 111 -3.97 17.97 -11.34
CA LEU A 111 -3.80 17.51 -9.97
C LEU A 111 -5.08 17.66 -9.16
N ASN A 112 -5.68 18.85 -9.15
CA ASN A 112 -6.92 19.09 -8.41
C ASN A 112 -8.08 18.25 -8.95
N SER A 113 -8.19 18.12 -10.27
CA SER A 113 -9.23 17.31 -10.90
C SER A 113 -9.10 15.83 -10.56
N GLN A 114 -7.89 15.29 -10.57
CA GLN A 114 -7.62 13.89 -10.23
C GLN A 114 -7.83 13.63 -8.74
N VAL A 115 -7.37 14.53 -7.86
CA VAL A 115 -7.61 14.43 -6.40
C VAL A 115 -9.11 14.38 -6.09
N HIS A 116 -9.93 15.14 -6.82
CA HIS A 116 -11.38 15.14 -6.63
C HIS A 116 -12.06 13.80 -6.97
N ILE A 117 -11.46 12.99 -7.84
CA ILE A 117 -11.99 11.68 -8.27
C ILE A 117 -11.20 10.49 -7.72
N MET A 118 -10.24 10.71 -6.82
CA MET A 118 -9.39 9.64 -6.28
C MET A 118 -10.21 8.54 -5.59
N ASP A 119 -11.26 8.90 -4.87
CA ASP A 119 -12.18 7.94 -4.25
C ASP A 119 -12.78 6.97 -5.28
N THR A 120 -13.17 7.50 -6.43
CA THR A 120 -13.74 6.76 -7.55
C THR A 120 -12.69 5.86 -8.18
N ILE A 121 -11.46 6.36 -8.38
CA ILE A 121 -10.33 5.58 -8.89
C ILE A 121 -10.06 4.37 -7.96
N TYR A 122 -9.85 4.62 -6.67
CA TYR A 122 -9.56 3.53 -5.73
C TYR A 122 -10.73 2.55 -5.56
N SER A 123 -11.98 3.03 -5.65
CA SER A 123 -13.17 2.17 -5.59
C SER A 123 -13.34 1.30 -6.84
N GLN A 124 -12.94 1.78 -8.01
CA GLN A 124 -13.09 1.06 -9.27
C GLN A 124 -11.96 0.07 -9.52
N ALA A 125 -10.76 0.32 -8.98
CA ALA A 125 -9.62 -0.57 -9.07
C ALA A 125 -9.97 -2.03 -8.76
N HIS A 126 -9.39 -2.97 -9.51
CA HIS A 126 -9.58 -4.40 -9.28
C HIS A 126 -9.05 -4.80 -7.89
N THR A 127 -7.93 -4.21 -7.49
CA THR A 127 -7.37 -4.32 -6.16
C THR A 127 -6.56 -3.06 -5.84
N VAL A 128 -6.46 -2.74 -4.55
CA VAL A 128 -5.53 -1.74 -4.04
C VAL A 128 -4.34 -2.46 -3.41
N ALA A 129 -3.14 -2.12 -3.87
CA ALA A 129 -1.89 -2.60 -3.31
C ALA A 129 -1.43 -1.62 -2.21
N MET A 130 -1.57 -2.03 -0.96
CA MET A 130 -1.06 -1.30 0.21
C MET A 130 0.41 -1.67 0.43
N CYS A 131 1.34 -0.86 -0.07
CA CYS A 131 2.77 -1.12 0.01
C CYS A 131 3.39 -0.48 1.26
N LEU A 132 3.73 -1.33 2.25
CA LEU A 132 4.36 -0.91 3.51
C LEU A 132 5.87 -0.61 3.37
N GLY A 133 6.46 -0.85 2.20
CA GLY A 133 7.88 -0.68 1.91
C GLY A 133 8.64 -2.01 1.76
N PRO A 134 9.98 -1.98 1.75
CA PRO A 134 10.81 -3.16 1.54
C PRO A 134 10.75 -4.14 2.72
N GLU A 135 11.21 -5.37 2.48
CA GLU A 135 11.45 -6.35 3.54
C GLU A 135 12.42 -5.79 4.59
N CYS A 136 12.18 -6.12 5.84
CA CYS A 136 13.15 -5.94 6.91
C CYS A 136 13.24 -7.23 7.72
N ARG A 137 14.32 -7.41 8.50
CA ARG A 137 14.58 -8.66 9.26
C ARG A 137 13.39 -9.20 10.07
N ASN A 138 12.41 -8.35 10.40
CA ASN A 138 11.24 -8.73 11.18
C ASN A 138 9.95 -8.87 10.35
N SER A 139 9.90 -8.39 9.11
CA SER A 139 8.63 -8.41 8.35
C SER A 139 8.21 -9.82 7.95
N GLU A 140 9.14 -10.66 7.50
CA GLU A 140 8.84 -12.06 7.15
C GLU A 140 8.28 -12.82 8.36
N GLN A 141 8.91 -12.64 9.52
CA GLN A 141 8.43 -13.23 10.78
C GLN A 141 7.03 -12.71 11.15
N ALA A 142 6.75 -11.42 10.90
CA ALA A 142 5.44 -10.84 11.11
C ALA A 142 4.37 -11.55 10.25
N PHE A 143 4.60 -11.67 8.95
CA PHE A 143 3.65 -12.33 8.04
C PHE A 143 3.47 -13.82 8.38
N LYS A 144 4.54 -14.53 8.76
CA LYS A 144 4.42 -15.92 9.28
C LYS A 144 3.54 -16.00 10.51
N VAL A 145 3.68 -15.06 11.44
CA VAL A 145 2.86 -15.00 12.66
C VAL A 145 1.40 -14.70 12.32
N MET A 146 1.15 -13.67 11.51
CA MET A 146 -0.19 -13.26 11.10
C MET A 146 -0.92 -14.40 10.37
N LYS A 147 -0.27 -15.09 9.42
CA LYS A 147 -0.83 -16.27 8.72
C LYS A 147 -1.20 -17.38 9.69
N ALA A 148 -0.30 -17.74 10.59
CA ALA A 148 -0.57 -18.80 11.57
C ALA A 148 -1.61 -18.40 12.63
N VAL A 149 -1.76 -17.12 12.97
CA VAL A 149 -2.89 -16.62 13.79
C VAL A 149 -4.20 -16.75 13.02
N ARG A 150 -4.21 -16.36 11.75
CA ARG A 150 -5.39 -16.42 10.88
C ARG A 150 -5.90 -17.85 10.68
N GLU A 151 -5.01 -18.80 10.44
CA GLU A 151 -5.32 -20.23 10.24
C GLU A 151 -5.84 -20.90 11.51
N ARG A 152 -5.32 -20.49 12.68
CA ARG A 152 -5.67 -21.06 13.98
C ARG A 152 -6.72 -20.25 14.72
N TRP A 153 -7.28 -19.22 14.09
CA TRP A 153 -8.29 -18.38 14.71
C TRP A 153 -9.48 -19.27 15.11
N ASN A 154 -9.63 -19.46 16.41
CA ASN A 154 -10.76 -20.14 17.01
C ASN A 154 -11.18 -19.30 18.21
N PRO A 155 -12.37 -18.67 18.21
CA PRO A 155 -12.82 -17.82 19.31
C PRO A 155 -12.90 -18.53 20.66
N GLU A 156 -12.99 -19.87 20.69
CA GLU A 156 -13.12 -20.66 21.92
C GLU A 156 -11.79 -21.13 22.52
N ASN A 157 -10.69 -21.19 21.76
CA ASN A 157 -9.39 -21.76 22.19
C ASN A 157 -8.21 -20.80 22.00
N ILE A 158 -8.47 -19.52 22.17
CA ILE A 158 -7.54 -18.47 21.78
C ILE A 158 -6.28 -18.40 22.67
N PHE A 159 -6.40 -18.63 23.98
CA PHE A 159 -5.33 -18.41 24.95
C PHE A 159 -4.04 -19.19 24.63
N HIS A 160 -4.15 -20.44 24.18
CA HIS A 160 -3.00 -21.29 23.86
C HIS A 160 -2.22 -20.86 22.62
N SER A 161 -2.88 -20.19 21.65
CA SER A 161 -2.29 -19.90 20.33
C SER A 161 -1.33 -18.69 20.35
N MET A 162 -1.50 -17.75 21.29
CA MET A 162 -0.61 -16.59 21.46
C MET A 162 0.39 -16.76 22.59
N VAL A 163 -0.01 -17.36 23.71
CA VAL A 163 0.86 -17.53 24.89
C VAL A 163 2.02 -18.50 24.60
N SER A 164 1.86 -19.42 23.63
CA SER A 164 2.96 -20.28 23.17
C SER A 164 3.96 -19.57 22.24
N ARG A 165 3.69 -18.33 21.81
CA ARG A 165 4.58 -17.61 20.89
C ARG A 165 5.63 -16.84 21.67
N GLU A 166 6.85 -16.86 21.15
CA GLU A 166 7.93 -16.08 21.73
C GLU A 166 7.65 -14.58 21.59
N ARG A 167 8.08 -13.81 22.60
CA ARG A 167 8.00 -12.34 22.61
C ARG A 167 8.52 -11.72 21.31
N SER A 168 9.60 -12.27 20.75
CA SER A 168 10.22 -11.86 19.48
C SER A 168 9.23 -11.88 18.30
N GLN A 169 8.38 -12.91 18.23
CA GLN A 169 7.38 -13.12 17.16
C GLN A 169 6.21 -12.13 17.26
N ILE A 170 5.84 -11.74 18.47
CA ILE A 170 4.79 -10.73 18.67
C ILE A 170 5.35 -9.35 18.31
N LEU A 171 6.59 -9.06 18.73
CA LEU A 171 7.28 -7.81 18.38
C LEU A 171 7.49 -7.64 16.87
N SER A 172 7.61 -8.72 16.09
CA SER A 172 7.68 -8.59 14.64
C SER A 172 6.39 -8.05 14.02
N VAL A 173 5.22 -8.52 14.49
CA VAL A 173 3.91 -8.02 14.02
C VAL A 173 3.74 -6.56 14.40
N VAL A 174 4.11 -6.21 15.63
CA VAL A 174 4.10 -4.84 16.12
C VAL A 174 4.92 -3.90 15.22
N ARG A 175 6.17 -4.26 14.89
CA ARG A 175 7.06 -3.44 14.05
C ARG A 175 6.52 -3.22 12.64
N LEU A 176 5.64 -4.09 12.16
CA LEU A 176 4.96 -3.92 10.87
C LEU A 176 4.02 -2.69 10.90
N PHE A 177 3.36 -2.47 12.04
CA PHE A 177 2.42 -1.37 12.28
C PHE A 177 3.11 -0.04 12.66
N GLU A 178 4.39 -0.05 12.98
CA GLU A 178 5.18 1.16 13.27
C GLU A 178 5.73 1.85 12.02
N ARG A 179 5.55 1.22 10.86
CA ARG A 179 6.07 1.74 9.59
C ARG A 179 5.44 3.06 9.20
N SER A 180 6.22 3.88 8.50
CA SER A 180 5.85 5.24 8.08
C SER A 180 4.55 5.28 7.28
N TYR A 181 4.20 4.21 6.55
CA TYR A 181 2.93 4.07 5.84
C TYR A 181 1.72 4.40 6.72
N TRP A 182 1.67 3.89 7.95
CA TRP A 182 0.52 4.05 8.84
C TRP A 182 0.35 5.46 9.40
N LYS A 183 1.34 6.35 9.20
CA LYS A 183 1.34 7.74 9.65
C LYS A 183 0.78 8.71 8.59
N ARG A 184 0.40 8.19 7.41
CA ARG A 184 -0.12 8.99 6.30
C ARG A 184 -1.60 9.35 6.53
N LEU A 185 -1.93 10.61 6.28
CA LEU A 185 -3.29 11.13 6.42
C LEU A 185 -4.27 10.61 5.35
N TRP A 186 -3.77 10.33 4.14
CA TRP A 186 -4.62 9.98 2.99
C TRP A 186 -4.95 8.48 2.87
N VAL A 187 -4.36 7.62 3.70
CA VAL A 187 -4.55 6.16 3.62
C VAL A 187 -6.02 5.77 3.66
N MET A 188 -6.82 6.48 4.45
CA MET A 188 -8.25 6.23 4.56
C MET A 188 -8.97 6.37 3.21
N GLN A 189 -8.71 7.44 2.45
CA GLN A 189 -9.35 7.63 1.15
C GLN A 189 -8.95 6.55 0.15
N GLU A 190 -7.70 6.08 0.23
CA GLU A 190 -7.14 5.10 -0.70
C GLU A 190 -7.69 3.68 -0.46
N ILE A 191 -8.06 3.32 0.77
CA ILE A 191 -8.41 1.94 1.11
C ILE A 191 -9.86 1.73 1.54
N PHE A 192 -10.57 2.80 1.90
CA PHE A 192 -11.91 2.70 2.48
C PHE A 192 -12.92 2.13 1.49
N HIS A 193 -12.99 2.69 0.28
CA HIS A 193 -13.92 2.26 -0.78
C HIS A 193 -13.36 1.16 -1.69
N ALA A 194 -12.14 0.69 -1.43
CA ALA A 194 -11.50 -0.33 -2.23
C ALA A 194 -12.23 -1.67 -2.12
N LYS A 195 -12.64 -2.24 -3.27
CA LYS A 195 -13.25 -3.58 -3.37
C LYS A 195 -12.41 -4.67 -2.71
N ARG A 196 -11.09 -4.60 -2.93
CA ARG A 196 -10.09 -5.52 -2.39
C ARG A 196 -8.84 -4.74 -2.03
N VAL A 197 -8.22 -5.08 -0.90
CA VAL A 197 -6.94 -4.50 -0.49
C VAL A 197 -5.99 -5.62 -0.12
N THR A 198 -4.83 -5.62 -0.75
CA THR A 198 -3.73 -6.54 -0.42
C THR A 198 -2.59 -5.73 0.18
N VAL A 199 -2.16 -6.12 1.37
CA VAL A 199 -1.05 -5.48 2.07
C VAL A 199 0.24 -6.18 1.68
N TYR A 200 1.19 -5.41 1.16
CA TYR A 200 2.49 -5.84 0.71
C TYR A 200 3.60 -5.31 1.62
N CYS A 201 4.60 -6.15 1.86
CA CYS A 201 5.88 -5.77 2.42
C CYS A 201 6.97 -6.57 1.70
N GLY A 202 7.68 -5.93 0.77
CA GLY A 202 8.60 -6.65 -0.09
C GLY A 202 7.89 -7.77 -0.85
N SER A 203 8.35 -9.02 -0.70
CA SER A 203 7.71 -10.19 -1.33
C SER A 203 6.57 -10.81 -0.50
N ASP A 204 6.45 -10.46 0.78
CA ASP A 204 5.35 -10.92 1.61
C ASP A 204 4.07 -10.10 1.35
N TYR A 205 2.94 -10.81 1.32
CA TYR A 205 1.64 -10.19 1.18
C TYR A 205 0.54 -10.95 1.92
N MET A 206 -0.54 -10.23 2.25
CA MET A 206 -1.74 -10.75 2.92
C MET A 206 -2.93 -9.85 2.61
N ALA A 207 -4.14 -10.41 2.51
CA ALA A 207 -5.35 -9.60 2.38
C ALA A 207 -5.55 -8.74 3.63
N LEU A 208 -5.99 -7.49 3.44
CA LEU A 208 -6.26 -6.58 4.56
C LEU A 208 -7.30 -7.17 5.52
N ASP A 209 -8.24 -7.96 5.01
CA ASP A 209 -9.29 -8.59 5.80
C ASP A 209 -8.75 -9.65 6.75
N ASP A 210 -7.76 -10.43 6.30
CA ASP A 210 -7.08 -11.38 7.16
C ASP A 210 -6.21 -10.65 8.21
N ILE A 211 -5.58 -9.53 7.84
CA ILE A 211 -4.86 -8.69 8.79
C ILE A 211 -5.82 -8.09 9.83
N SER A 212 -7.05 -7.73 9.44
CA SER A 212 -8.06 -7.23 10.38
C SER A 212 -8.45 -8.27 11.42
N ILE A 213 -8.64 -9.54 11.01
CA ILE A 213 -8.90 -10.65 11.94
C ILE A 213 -7.73 -10.80 12.92
N VAL A 214 -6.49 -10.67 12.43
CA VAL A 214 -5.32 -10.65 13.31
C VAL A 214 -5.34 -9.42 14.22
N CYS A 215 -5.74 -8.24 13.76
CA CYS A 215 -5.87 -7.07 14.61
C CYS A 215 -6.92 -7.27 15.72
N ASP A 216 -8.08 -7.84 15.42
CA ASP A 216 -9.12 -8.15 16.42
C ASP A 216 -8.59 -9.11 17.49
N TYR A 217 -7.77 -10.07 17.07
CA TYR A 217 -7.01 -10.94 17.98
C TYR A 217 -6.17 -10.12 18.96
N PHE A 218 -5.34 -9.22 18.46
CA PHE A 218 -4.43 -8.44 19.29
C PHE A 218 -5.17 -7.48 20.24
N LYS A 219 -6.33 -6.92 19.86
CA LYS A 219 -7.13 -6.06 20.74
C LYS A 219 -7.79 -6.81 21.86
N TYR A 220 -8.33 -7.99 21.59
CA TYR A 220 -8.91 -8.82 22.66
C TYR A 220 -7.87 -9.08 23.78
N TYR A 221 -6.57 -9.16 23.44
CA TYR A 221 -5.47 -9.37 24.38
C TYR A 221 -4.63 -8.13 24.66
N SER A 222 -5.15 -6.92 24.36
CA SER A 222 -4.37 -5.70 24.51
C SER A 222 -3.83 -5.54 25.93
N GLY A 223 -4.58 -5.91 26.97
CA GLY A 223 -4.09 -5.87 28.35
C GLY A 223 -2.87 -6.76 28.63
N THR A 224 -2.82 -7.97 28.06
CA THR A 224 -1.67 -8.89 28.18
C THR A 224 -0.47 -8.38 27.37
N ILE A 225 -0.74 -7.89 26.14
CA ILE A 225 0.28 -7.33 25.25
C ILE A 225 0.84 -6.02 25.82
N GLU A 226 0.00 -5.16 26.40
CA GLU A 226 0.38 -3.91 27.07
C GLU A 226 1.24 -4.18 28.29
N ASN A 227 0.93 -5.21 29.10
CA ASN A 227 1.80 -5.63 30.19
C ASN A 227 3.20 -6.06 29.69
N TRP A 228 3.28 -6.68 28.51
CA TRP A 228 4.55 -6.99 27.84
C TRP A 228 5.22 -5.76 27.21
N ALA A 229 4.44 -4.79 26.74
CA ALA A 229 4.90 -3.64 25.96
C ALA A 229 5.27 -2.41 26.81
N ARG A 230 4.80 -2.30 28.06
CA ARG A 230 5.24 -1.26 29.01
C ARG A 230 6.74 -1.26 29.26
N THR A 231 7.43 -2.37 28.99
CA THR A 231 8.90 -2.47 29.04
C THR A 231 9.60 -1.87 27.80
N LEU A 232 8.86 -1.40 26.79
CA LEU A 232 9.38 -1.05 25.45
C LEU A 232 8.95 0.33 24.90
N CYS A 233 8.28 1.19 25.69
CA CYS A 233 7.81 2.52 25.24
C CYS A 233 6.92 2.49 23.98
N PHE A 234 5.81 1.74 24.04
CA PHE A 234 4.96 1.39 22.91
C PHE A 234 3.69 2.25 22.76
N THR A 235 3.29 2.63 21.54
CA THR A 235 1.94 3.18 21.22
C THR A 235 1.42 2.72 19.84
N PRO A 236 0.60 1.64 19.75
CA PRO A 236 0.10 1.07 18.48
C PRO A 236 -1.12 1.78 17.92
N GLN A 237 -1.69 2.73 18.67
CA GLN A 237 -3.08 3.14 18.49
C GLN A 237 -3.37 3.65 17.07
N GLN A 238 -2.40 4.28 16.39
CA GLN A 238 -2.61 4.85 15.06
C GLN A 238 -2.89 3.80 13.98
N ALA A 239 -2.07 2.76 13.86
CA ALA A 239 -2.27 1.72 12.85
C ALA A 239 -3.52 0.88 13.14
N TYR A 240 -3.76 0.62 14.43
CA TYR A 240 -4.94 -0.09 14.90
C TYR A 240 -6.23 0.65 14.53
N HIS A 241 -6.23 1.98 14.71
CA HIS A 241 -7.34 2.82 14.30
C HIS A 241 -7.53 2.83 12.78
N THR A 242 -6.48 2.99 11.97
CA THR A 242 -6.61 3.02 10.50
C THR A 242 -7.25 1.75 9.94
N ILE A 243 -6.87 0.57 10.43
CA ILE A 243 -7.45 -0.71 9.99
C ILE A 243 -8.89 -0.86 10.47
N LEU A 244 -9.14 -0.61 11.77
CA LEU A 244 -10.47 -0.73 12.33
C LEU A 244 -11.46 0.28 11.76
N TRP A 245 -11.04 1.49 11.43
CA TRP A 245 -11.91 2.51 10.86
C TRP A 245 -12.48 2.08 9.51
N LYS A 246 -11.71 1.34 8.68
CA LYS A 246 -12.25 0.77 7.44
C LYS A 246 -13.47 -0.12 7.71
N TYR A 247 -13.43 -0.88 8.80
CA TYR A 247 -14.49 -1.81 9.18
C TYR A 247 -15.64 -1.16 9.95
N TYR A 248 -15.36 -0.22 10.86
CA TYR A 248 -16.41 0.47 11.60
C TYR A 248 -17.23 1.40 10.71
N ALA A 249 -16.61 2.04 9.71
CA ALA A 249 -17.37 2.87 8.78
C ALA A 249 -18.09 2.07 7.68
N SER A 250 -17.71 0.80 7.41
CA SER A 250 -18.51 -0.09 6.55
C SER A 250 -19.68 -0.76 7.30
N ALA A 251 -19.52 -1.04 8.61
CA ALA A 251 -20.57 -1.60 9.46
C ALA A 251 -21.67 -0.59 9.87
N GLY A 252 -21.43 0.72 9.71
CA GLY A 252 -22.40 1.78 9.98
C GLY A 252 -23.27 2.19 8.78
N ALA A 253 -23.15 1.50 7.64
CA ALA A 253 -23.84 1.82 6.39
C ALA A 253 -24.98 0.84 6.03
N SER A 254 -25.41 0.01 6.98
CA SER A 254 -26.54 -0.93 6.84
C SER A 254 -27.73 -0.54 7.70
#